data_AF-A0A165FSI3-F1
#
_entry.id   AF-A0A165FSI3-F1
#
_cell.length_a   1.000
_cell.length_b   1.000
_cell.length_c   1.000
_cell.angle_alpha   90.00
_cell.angle_beta   90.00
_cell.angle_gamma   90.00
#
_symmetry.space_group_name_H-M   'P 1'
#
loop_
_entity.id
_entity.type
_entity.pdbx_description
1 polymer ?
#
loop_
_entity_poly.entity_id
_entity_poly.type
_entity_poly.pdbx_seq_one_letter_code
_entity_poly.pdbx_strand_id
1 'polypeptide(L)'
;MSSTVQSSQTASLSGGYRIEMLSGDNWLPWKRRMLAILRDSDLEMYVAAIEEAALQDWKSGDSKTRTRIELAVGDSEMVHLSGTKTAREMWEQLTQIKEARGRSGVLA
;
A
#
# COMPACT_ATOMS: atom_id res chain seq x y z
N MET A 1 -1.61 -22.42 28.10
CA MET A 1 -1.08 -21.19 27.47
C MET A 1 -1.73 -21.09 26.10
N SER A 2 -2.76 -20.25 25.96
CA SER A 2 -3.47 -20.13 24.68
C SER A 2 -2.65 -19.26 23.75
N SER A 3 -2.04 -19.86 22.72
CA SER A 3 -1.46 -19.12 21.61
C SER A 3 -2.59 -18.51 20.80
N THR A 4 -2.86 -17.22 21.00
CA THR A 4 -3.75 -16.47 20.11
C THR A 4 -3.09 -16.40 18.75
N VAL A 5 -3.58 -17.18 17.80
CA VAL A 5 -3.19 -17.07 16.39
C VAL A 5 -3.79 -15.74 15.90
N GLN A 6 -2.94 -14.73 15.74
CA GLN A 6 -3.39 -13.43 15.24
C GLN A 6 -3.86 -13.63 13.79
N SER A 7 -5.17 -13.59 13.59
CA SER A 7 -5.77 -13.81 12.27
C SER A 7 -5.42 -12.63 11.37
N SER A 8 -4.75 -12.91 10.26
CA SER A 8 -4.50 -11.91 9.22
C SER A 8 -5.81 -11.45 8.61
N GLN A 9 -6.08 -10.14 8.63
CA GLN A 9 -7.25 -9.57 7.96
C GLN A 9 -7.02 -9.53 6.45
N THR A 10 -8.08 -9.75 5.66
CA THR A 10 -8.02 -9.72 4.19
C THR A 10 -8.94 -8.64 3.65
N ALA A 11 -8.41 -7.81 2.77
CA ALA A 11 -9.15 -6.80 2.03
C ALA A 11 -9.63 -7.36 0.70
N SER A 12 -10.87 -7.04 0.34
CA SER A 12 -11.41 -7.27 -1.00
C SER A 12 -11.38 -5.96 -1.77
N LEU A 13 -10.62 -5.92 -2.86
CA LEU A 13 -10.43 -4.72 -3.67
C LEU A 13 -11.30 -4.78 -4.93
N SER A 14 -11.56 -3.60 -5.51
CA SER A 14 -12.21 -3.49 -6.82
C SER A 14 -11.39 -4.26 -7.89
N GLY A 15 -12.07 -5.04 -8.72
CA GLY A 15 -11.42 -5.95 -9.69
C GLY A 15 -11.31 -7.40 -9.21
N GLY A 16 -11.87 -7.75 -8.04
CA GLY A 16 -11.94 -9.13 -7.56
C GLY A 16 -10.69 -9.62 -6.83
N TYR A 17 -9.70 -8.74 -6.62
CA TYR A 17 -8.49 -9.09 -5.88
C TYR A 17 -8.77 -9.23 -4.38
N ARG A 18 -8.10 -10.20 -3.77
CA ARG A 18 -7.99 -10.33 -2.32
C ARG A 18 -6.54 -10.18 -1.92
N ILE A 19 -6.29 -9.32 -0.95
CA ILE A 19 -4.96 -9.07 -0.42
C ILE A 19 -5.01 -9.11 1.09
N GLU A 20 -4.01 -9.71 1.71
CA GLU A 20 -3.80 -9.59 3.16
C GLU A 20 -3.53 -8.13 3.50
N MET A 21 -4.17 -7.58 4.54
CA MET A 21 -3.99 -6.18 4.91
C MET A 21 -2.55 -5.94 5.39
N LEU A 22 -2.00 -4.75 5.11
CA LEU A 22 -0.67 -4.40 5.56
C LEU A 22 -0.60 -4.41 7.09
N SER A 23 0.41 -5.10 7.61
CA SER A 23 0.74 -5.20 9.02
C SER A 23 2.22 -4.87 9.26
N GLY A 24 2.66 -5.00 10.51
CA GLY A 24 4.06 -4.77 10.90
C GLY A 24 5.07 -5.67 10.19
N ASP A 25 4.66 -6.86 9.79
CA ASP A 25 5.51 -8.01 9.46
C ASP A 25 5.37 -8.50 8.00
N ASN A 26 4.35 -8.05 7.26
CA ASN A 26 4.06 -8.56 5.91
C ASN A 26 4.40 -7.57 4.76
N TRP A 27 5.23 -6.56 5.01
CA TRP A 27 5.54 -5.50 4.02
C TRP A 27 5.98 -6.02 2.65
N LEU A 28 6.97 -6.90 2.58
CA LEU A 28 7.53 -7.35 1.30
C LEU A 28 6.50 -8.13 0.44
N PRO A 29 5.79 -9.14 0.98
CA PRO A 29 4.67 -9.76 0.27
C PRO A 29 3.57 -8.78 -0.11
N TRP A 30 3.19 -7.88 0.81
CA TRP A 30 2.14 -6.88 0.59
C TRP A 30 2.50 -5.94 -0.57
N LYS A 31 3.70 -5.35 -0.54
CA LYS A 31 4.21 -4.42 -1.57
C LYS A 31 4.17 -5.05 -2.95
N ARG A 32 4.66 -6.29 -3.09
CA ARG A 32 4.66 -7.03 -4.36
C ARG A 32 3.24 -7.29 -4.88
N ARG A 33 2.32 -7.71 -4.02
CA ARG A 33 0.92 -7.95 -4.39
C ARG A 33 0.21 -6.66 -4.78
N MET A 34 0.40 -5.59 -4.02
CA MET A 34 -0.19 -4.29 -4.32
C MET A 34 0.30 -3.76 -5.67
N LEU A 35 1.61 -3.79 -5.95
CA LEU A 35 2.15 -3.41 -7.26
C LEU A 35 1.54 -4.24 -8.40
N ALA A 36 1.39 -5.55 -8.21
CA ALA A 36 0.75 -6.40 -9.22
C ALA A 36 -0.72 -6.01 -9.49
N ILE A 37 -1.48 -5.70 -8.43
CA ILE A 37 -2.88 -5.25 -8.52
C ILE A 37 -3.00 -3.89 -9.21
N LEU A 38 -2.09 -2.96 -8.90
CA LEU A 38 -2.07 -1.65 -9.56
C LEU A 38 -1.71 -1.79 -11.04
N ARG A 39 -0.70 -2.61 -11.37
CA ARG A 39 -0.30 -2.86 -12.76
C ARG A 39 -1.40 -3.51 -13.59
N ASP A 40 -2.09 -4.51 -13.04
CA ASP A 40 -3.18 -5.20 -13.73
C ASP A 40 -4.41 -4.30 -14.00
N SER A 41 -4.47 -3.14 -13.35
CA SER A 41 -5.52 -2.13 -13.56
C SER A 41 -5.00 -0.83 -14.17
N ASP A 42 -3.78 -0.84 -14.74
CA ASP A 42 -3.13 0.35 -15.34
C ASP A 42 -2.98 1.55 -14.36
N LEU A 43 -2.83 1.25 -13.06
CA LEU A 43 -2.70 2.23 -11.98
C LEU A 43 -1.28 2.33 -11.41
N GLU A 44 -0.33 1.50 -11.84
CA GLU A 44 1.05 1.52 -11.30
C GLU A 44 1.73 2.88 -11.48
N MET A 45 1.38 3.61 -12.55
CA MET A 45 1.92 4.95 -12.82
C MET A 45 1.60 6.00 -11.74
N TYR A 46 0.60 5.77 -10.88
CA TYR A 46 0.25 6.72 -9.81
C TYR A 46 1.09 6.54 -8.54
N VAL A 47 1.80 5.42 -8.42
CA VAL A 47 2.80 5.19 -7.36
C VAL A 47 4.23 5.25 -7.89
N ALA A 48 4.43 5.02 -9.19
CA ALA A 48 5.69 5.29 -9.87
C ALA A 48 5.79 6.78 -10.19
N ALA A 49 6.97 7.38 -10.06
CA ALA A 49 7.21 8.82 -10.22
C ALA A 49 7.09 9.34 -11.67
N ILE A 50 6.13 8.86 -12.46
CA ILE A 50 5.97 9.17 -13.89
C ILE A 50 4.91 10.28 -14.03
N GLU A 51 5.30 11.37 -14.70
CA GLU A 51 4.58 12.65 -14.74
C GLU A 51 3.24 12.58 -15.50
N GLU A 52 2.24 13.18 -14.86
CA GLU A 52 0.99 13.82 -15.32
C GLU A 52 0.49 13.53 -16.75
N ALA A 53 -0.29 12.45 -16.89
CA ALA A 53 -1.36 12.38 -17.88
C ALA A 53 -2.42 13.48 -17.65
N ALA A 54 -3.31 13.69 -18.63
CA ALA A 54 -4.38 14.69 -18.58
C ALA A 54 -5.01 14.84 -17.18
N LEU A 55 -5.06 16.08 -16.66
CA LEU A 55 -5.35 16.39 -15.25
C LEU A 55 -6.58 15.70 -14.64
N GLN A 56 -7.65 15.46 -15.43
CA GLN A 56 -8.83 14.74 -14.96
C GLN A 56 -8.62 13.23 -14.85
N ASP A 57 -8.05 12.61 -15.88
CA ASP A 57 -7.74 11.18 -15.87
C ASP A 57 -6.72 10.87 -14.78
N TRP A 58 -5.77 11.78 -14.58
CA TRP A 58 -4.79 11.70 -13.51
C TRP A 58 -5.44 11.75 -12.12
N LYS A 59 -6.35 12.70 -11.86
CA LYS A 59 -7.09 12.76 -10.59
C LYS A 59 -7.95 11.51 -10.33
N SER A 60 -8.57 10.98 -11.37
CA SER A 60 -9.39 9.77 -11.28
C SER A 60 -8.54 8.54 -10.94
N GLY A 61 -7.42 8.36 -11.64
CA GLY A 61 -6.49 7.27 -11.39
C GLY A 61 -5.76 7.38 -10.04
N ASP A 62 -5.35 8.58 -9.63
CA ASP A 62 -4.79 8.84 -8.30
C ASP A 62 -5.80 8.47 -7.20
N SER A 63 -7.05 8.96 -7.31
CA SER A 63 -8.10 8.64 -6.34
C SER A 63 -8.39 7.14 -6.24
N LYS A 64 -8.41 6.41 -7.36
CA LYS A 64 -8.59 4.95 -7.37
C LYS A 64 -7.42 4.24 -6.71
N THR A 65 -6.20 4.68 -6.99
CA THR A 65 -4.98 4.11 -6.43
C THR A 65 -4.93 4.32 -4.91
N ARG A 66 -5.23 5.54 -4.44
CA ARG A 66 -5.36 5.86 -3.01
C ARG A 66 -6.37 4.96 -2.32
N THR A 67 -7.57 4.84 -2.88
CA THR A 67 -8.64 3.99 -2.32
C THR A 67 -8.17 2.53 -2.17
N ARG A 68 -7.45 1.99 -3.16
CA ARG A 68 -6.92 0.61 -3.08
C ARG A 68 -5.85 0.46 -2.02
N ILE A 69 -4.97 1.44 -1.86
CA ILE A 69 -3.95 1.45 -0.81
C ILE A 69 -4.63 1.51 0.57
N GLU A 70 -5.52 2.48 0.79
CA GLU A 70 -6.26 2.66 2.04
C GLU A 70 -6.99 1.38 2.46
N LEU A 71 -7.76 0.77 1.54
CA LEU A 71 -8.50 -0.47 1.83
C LEU A 71 -7.61 -1.67 2.13
N ALA A 72 -6.37 -1.66 1.65
CA ALA A 72 -5.42 -2.75 1.84
C ALA A 72 -4.46 -2.51 3.02
N VAL A 73 -4.62 -1.43 3.78
CA VAL A 73 -3.76 -1.10 4.93
C VAL A 73 -4.53 -1.37 6.23
N GLY A 74 -3.94 -2.17 7.13
CA GLY A 74 -4.54 -2.44 8.43
C GLY A 74 -4.56 -1.20 9.32
N ASP A 75 -5.52 -1.13 10.24
CA ASP A 75 -5.74 0.04 11.12
C ASP A 75 -4.47 0.50 11.86
N SER A 76 -3.63 -0.45 12.29
CA SER A 76 -2.36 -0.16 12.98
C SER A 76 -1.35 0.61 12.12
N GLU A 77 -1.46 0.50 10.80
CA GLU A 77 -0.57 1.11 9.82
C GLU A 77 -1.22 2.36 9.18
N MET A 78 -2.54 2.52 9.29
CA MET A 78 -3.31 3.63 8.73
C MET A 78 -2.82 5.01 9.22
N VAL A 79 -2.29 5.06 10.45
CA VAL A 79 -1.69 6.27 11.03
C VAL A 79 -0.59 6.86 10.14
N HIS A 80 0.12 6.03 9.38
CA HIS A 80 1.21 6.43 8.51
C HIS A 80 0.74 7.08 7.19
N LEU A 81 -0.53 6.94 6.83
CA LEU A 81 -1.13 7.58 5.66
C LEU A 81 -1.71 8.96 5.98
N SER A 82 -1.78 9.33 7.26
CA SER A 82 -2.39 10.60 7.68
C SER A 82 -1.68 11.80 7.07
N GLY A 83 -2.44 12.68 6.41
CA GLY A 83 -1.92 13.91 5.80
C GLY A 83 -1.40 13.75 4.37
N THR A 84 -1.36 12.53 3.82
CA THR A 84 -1.06 12.28 2.41
C THR A 84 -2.23 12.71 1.51
N LYS A 85 -1.91 13.29 0.36
CA LYS A 85 -2.86 13.85 -0.62
C LYS A 85 -2.91 13.06 -1.91
N THR A 86 -1.82 12.40 -2.27
CA THR A 86 -1.67 11.62 -3.51
C THR A 86 -1.33 10.16 -3.20
N ALA A 87 -1.63 9.26 -4.14
CA ALA A 87 -1.27 7.85 -4.04
C ALA A 87 0.25 7.66 -3.96
N ARG A 88 0.98 8.53 -4.64
CA ARG A 88 2.44 8.61 -4.58
C ARG A 88 2.91 8.90 -3.16
N GLU A 89 2.38 9.95 -2.52
CA GLU A 89 2.77 10.31 -1.15
C GLU A 89 2.48 9.15 -0.17
N MET A 90 1.34 8.47 -0.32
CA MET A 90 1.03 7.26 0.45
C MET A 90 2.09 6.17 0.24
N TRP A 91 2.45 5.89 -1.01
CA TRP A 91 3.42 4.87 -1.35
C TRP A 91 4.83 5.18 -0.83
N GLU A 92 5.26 6.43 -0.96
CA GLU A 92 6.55 6.91 -0.47
C GLU A 92 6.62 6.85 1.06
N GLN A 93 5.56 7.26 1.77
CA GLN A 93 5.50 7.18 3.24
C GLN A 93 5.60 5.73 3.72
N LEU A 94 4.82 4.81 3.15
CA LEU A 94 4.89 3.39 3.49
C LEU A 94 6.27 2.81 3.21
N THR A 95 6.85 3.12 2.05
CA THR A 95 8.19 2.68 1.66
C THR A 95 9.24 3.21 2.64
N GLN A 96 9.19 4.49 2.98
CA GLN A 96 10.13 5.11 3.92
C GLN A 96 10.07 4.43 5.28
N ILE A 97 8.88 4.23 5.84
CA ILE A 97 8.71 3.66 7.19
C ILE A 97 9.15 2.19 7.22
N LYS A 98 8.71 1.40 6.23
CA LYS A 98 8.93 -0.05 6.22
C LYS A 98 10.36 -0.42 5.80
N GLU A 99 10.96 0.33 4.87
CA GLU A 99 12.33 0.07 4.41
C GLU A 99 13.39 0.80 5.24
N ALA A 100 13.05 1.89 5.93
CA ALA A 100 13.93 2.42 6.99
C ALA A 100 14.03 1.43 8.16
N ARG A 101 12.91 0.83 8.59
CA ARG A 101 12.91 -0.21 9.63
C ARG A 101 13.70 -1.46 9.21
N GLY A 102 13.65 -1.85 7.93
CA GLY A 102 14.44 -2.97 7.41
C GLY A 102 15.96 -2.76 7.47
N ARG A 103 16.44 -1.51 7.46
CA ARG A 103 17.88 -1.19 7.55
C ARG A 103 18.44 -1.23 8.97
N SER A 104 17.59 -1.11 10.00
CA SER A 104 18.03 -1.17 11.40
C SER A 104 18.32 -2.60 11.91
N GLY A 105 18.09 -3.63 11.10
CA GLY A 105 18.32 -5.04 11.47
C GLY A 105 19.66 -5.65 11.03
N VAL A 106 20.57 -4.90 10.41
CA VAL A 106 21.84 -5.43 9.83
C VAL A 106 23.07 -5.00 10.64
N LEU A 107 22.94 -4.83 11.96
CA LEU A 107 24.08 -4.64 12.87
C LEU A 107 23.88 -5.49 14.13
N ALA A 108 24.22 -6.78 14.04
CA ALA A 108 24.56 -7.65 15.16
C ALA A 108 25.51 -8.76 14.66
#